data_AF-A0A9P5MW20-F1
#
_entry.id   AF-A0A9P5MW20-F1
#
_cell.length_a   1.000
_cell.length_b   1.000
_cell.length_c   1.000
_cell.angle_alpha   90.00
_cell.angle_beta   90.00
_cell.angle_gamma   90.00
#
_symmetry.space_group_name_H-M   'P 1'
#
loop_
_entity.id
_entity.type
_entity.pdbx_description
1 polymer ?
#
loop_
_entity_poly.entity_id
_entity_poly.type
_entity_poly.pdbx_seq_one_letter_code
_entity_poly.pdbx_strand_id
1 'polypeptide(L)'
;MTQYPYQDSDEDPLRHTCHSSCLLPPAHHSFRALCYALNVAKTAPSSACRLTKTHQLAVLNRTSPVLPTHILAVHDAPLSDPNAPVTLIPINVDAFSRKLRTSVTNARHNPPGRVSVSSSSPFSPATAVSSMPLPATVIIPLVPFQVPHAPSVPLLLLYALGVRTNPSALAATLLPVSVAEEFPSAAAMAQAMAMQCLRENAGWRLLDRYTVYNQGMWKNVLALGLQDSRVMSVVQTVWNVTAESRKILARQRERQGDRE
;
A
#
# COMPACT_ATOMS: atom_id res chain seq x y z
N MET A 1 -56.23 38.03 11.84
CA MET A 1 -55.05 38.31 11.00
C MET A 1 -53.83 38.11 11.86
N THR A 2 -53.24 36.91 11.79
CA THR A 2 -52.07 36.51 12.57
C THR A 2 -50.96 36.18 11.58
N GLN A 3 -49.94 37.03 11.55
CA GLN A 3 -48.74 36.86 10.74
C GLN A 3 -47.82 35.84 11.42
N TYR A 4 -47.46 34.77 10.72
CA TYR A 4 -46.38 33.88 11.11
C TYR A 4 -45.10 34.30 10.40
N PRO A 5 -43.96 34.44 11.10
CA PRO A 5 -42.68 34.71 10.46
C PRO A 5 -42.15 33.41 9.80
N TYR A 6 -41.76 33.51 8.53
CA TYR A 6 -41.00 32.48 7.84
C TYR A 6 -39.60 32.41 8.46
N GLN A 7 -39.30 31.32 9.15
CA GLN A 7 -37.94 30.96 9.57
C GLN A 7 -37.28 30.24 8.41
N ASP A 8 -36.33 30.92 7.78
CA ASP A 8 -35.42 30.38 6.77
C ASP A 8 -34.39 29.50 7.48
N SER A 9 -34.62 28.18 7.45
CA SER A 9 -33.79 27.18 8.12
C SER A 9 -33.50 26.02 7.18
N ASP A 10 -32.89 26.31 6.03
CA ASP A 10 -32.27 25.31 5.14
C ASP A 10 -30.74 25.52 5.10
N GLU A 11 -30.11 25.60 6.27
CA GLU A 11 -28.67 25.33 6.40
C GLU A 11 -28.50 23.82 6.47
N ASP A 12 -28.16 23.22 5.33
CA ASP A 12 -27.81 21.81 5.17
C ASP A 12 -26.62 21.45 6.10
N PRO A 13 -26.86 20.72 7.21
CA PRO A 13 -25.82 20.44 8.21
C PRO A 13 -24.75 19.45 7.71
N LEU A 14 -24.82 19.03 6.44
CA LEU A 14 -23.83 18.16 5.80
C LEU A 14 -22.72 18.90 5.06
N ARG A 15 -22.72 20.24 5.00
CA ARG A 15 -21.68 21.02 4.29
C ARG A 15 -20.45 21.40 5.12
N HIS A 16 -20.42 21.13 6.43
CA HIS A 16 -19.39 21.70 7.32
C HIS A 16 -18.31 20.76 7.88
N THR A 17 -18.08 19.57 7.31
CA THR A 17 -17.02 18.66 7.78
C THR A 17 -15.93 18.28 6.76
N CYS A 18 -15.85 18.95 5.61
CA CYS A 18 -14.76 18.74 4.64
C CYS A 18 -13.44 19.46 4.98
N HIS A 19 -13.20 19.80 6.25
CA HIS A 19 -11.93 20.35 6.69
C HIS A 19 -11.11 19.30 7.45
N SER A 20 -9.90 19.07 6.96
CA SER A 20 -8.81 18.39 7.68
C SER A 20 -8.93 16.87 7.85
N SER A 21 -8.63 16.15 6.78
CA SER A 21 -7.85 14.91 6.90
C SER A 21 -6.85 14.81 5.75
N CYS A 22 -5.86 15.71 5.78
CA CYS A 22 -4.63 15.65 4.98
C CYS A 22 -3.73 14.49 5.45
N LEU A 23 -4.31 13.30 5.60
CA LEU A 23 -3.63 12.08 6.00
C LEU A 23 -3.34 11.29 4.74
N LEU A 24 -2.07 10.90 4.58
CA LEU A 24 -1.64 9.87 3.63
C LEU A 24 -2.66 8.72 3.67
N PRO A 25 -2.92 8.05 2.52
CA PRO A 25 -3.86 6.94 2.47
C PRO A 25 -3.54 5.96 3.61
N PRO A 26 -4.51 5.61 4.48
CA PRO A 26 -4.21 4.76 5.60
C PRO A 26 -3.78 3.40 5.04
N ALA A 27 -2.48 3.08 5.14
CA ALA A 27 -1.89 1.83 4.66
C ALA A 27 -2.67 0.60 5.19
N HIS A 28 -3.38 0.79 6.31
CA HIS A 28 -4.29 -0.15 6.93
C HIS A 28 -5.44 -0.65 6.03
N HIS A 29 -6.04 0.19 5.18
CA HIS A 29 -7.17 -0.24 4.33
C HIS A 29 -6.71 -1.19 3.23
N SER A 30 -5.62 -0.84 2.53
CA SER A 30 -5.06 -1.67 1.46
C SER A 30 -4.60 -3.02 1.96
N PHE A 31 -3.93 -3.04 3.12
CA PHE A 31 -3.49 -4.27 3.74
C PHE A 31 -4.67 -5.15 4.18
N ARG A 32 -5.69 -4.56 4.82
CA ARG A 32 -6.90 -5.29 5.21
C ARG A 32 -7.63 -5.88 4.00
N ALA A 33 -7.74 -5.13 2.90
CA ALA A 33 -8.35 -5.61 1.66
C ALA A 33 -7.60 -6.81 1.06
N LEU A 34 -6.26 -6.80 1.07
CA LEU A 34 -5.44 -7.95 0.66
C LEU A 34 -5.71 -9.19 1.53
N CYS A 35 -5.74 -9.03 2.85
CA CYS A 35 -6.04 -10.12 3.78
C CYS A 35 -7.41 -10.75 3.50
N TYR A 36 -8.45 -9.92 3.30
CA TYR A 36 -9.79 -10.42 2.95
C TYR A 36 -9.83 -11.13 1.59
N ALA A 37 -9.15 -10.59 0.57
CA ALA A 37 -9.10 -11.21 -0.75
C ALA A 37 -8.42 -12.58 -0.74
N LEU A 38 -7.52 -12.81 0.22
CA LEU A 38 -6.88 -14.10 0.48
C LEU A 38 -7.55 -14.86 1.63
N ASN A 39 -8.74 -14.47 2.07
CA ASN A 39 -9.55 -15.19 3.05
C ASN A 39 -8.86 -15.43 4.40
N VAL A 40 -8.02 -14.49 4.84
CA VAL A 40 -7.30 -14.56 6.12
C VAL A 40 -7.50 -13.30 6.95
N ALA A 41 -7.46 -13.46 8.28
CA ALA A 41 -7.48 -12.34 9.19
C ALA A 41 -6.19 -11.52 9.07
N LYS A 42 -6.31 -10.20 9.30
CA LYS A 42 -5.15 -9.31 9.37
C LYS A 42 -4.28 -9.68 10.57
N THR A 43 -3.00 -9.91 10.34
CA THR A 43 -2.02 -10.10 11.40
C THR A 43 -1.56 -8.76 11.97
N ALA A 44 -1.22 -8.75 13.25
CA ALA A 44 -0.55 -7.61 13.86
C ALA A 44 0.84 -7.41 13.20
N PRO A 45 1.36 -6.17 13.16
CA PRO A 45 2.76 -5.94 12.83
C PRO A 45 3.69 -6.78 13.71
N SER A 46 4.80 -7.24 13.16
CA SER A 46 5.81 -8.00 13.89
C SER A 46 7.15 -7.26 13.87
N SER A 47 8.05 -7.63 14.78
CA SER A 47 9.45 -7.17 14.78
C SER A 47 10.35 -8.22 14.13
N ALA A 48 11.50 -7.79 13.59
CA ALA A 48 12.46 -8.67 12.95
C ALA A 48 12.93 -9.82 13.88
N CYS A 49 13.10 -9.56 15.17
CA CYS A 49 13.54 -10.55 16.16
C CYS A 49 12.52 -11.67 16.45
N ARG A 50 11.27 -11.54 15.97
CA ARG A 50 10.19 -12.51 16.20
C ARG A 50 9.81 -13.31 14.95
N LEU A 51 10.58 -13.18 13.86
CA LEU A 51 10.27 -13.88 12.62
C LEU A 51 10.60 -15.37 12.73
N THR A 52 9.57 -16.19 12.55
CA THR A 52 9.65 -17.65 12.46
C THR A 52 9.64 -18.09 10.99
N LYS A 53 10.10 -19.32 10.70
CA LYS A 53 10.08 -19.88 9.33
C LYS A 53 8.66 -20.08 8.77
N THR A 54 7.68 -20.24 9.66
CA THR A 54 6.28 -20.45 9.33
C THR A 54 5.42 -19.57 10.22
N HIS A 55 4.24 -19.19 9.74
CA HIS A 55 3.30 -18.37 10.48
C HIS A 55 1.89 -18.95 10.39
N GLN A 56 1.12 -18.82 11.47
CA GLN A 56 -0.27 -19.24 11.52
C GLN A 56 -1.19 -18.08 11.16
N LEU A 57 -2.08 -18.28 10.20
CA LEU A 57 -3.12 -17.33 9.86
C LEU A 57 -4.49 -17.91 10.21
N ALA A 58 -5.36 -17.08 10.79
CA ALA A 58 -6.77 -17.42 10.96
C ALA A 58 -7.50 -17.27 9.62
N VAL A 59 -8.20 -18.32 9.21
CA VAL A 59 -9.01 -18.36 7.98
C VAL A 59 -10.39 -17.76 8.28
N LEU A 60 -10.85 -16.86 7.41
CA LEU A 60 -12.13 -16.17 7.60
C LEU A 60 -13.33 -17.02 7.18
N ASN A 61 -13.23 -17.70 6.04
CA ASN A 61 -14.28 -18.56 5.49
C ASN A 61 -13.70 -19.91 5.03
N ARG A 62 -14.07 -21.01 5.68
CA ARG A 62 -13.56 -22.36 5.36
C ARG A 62 -13.96 -22.86 3.96
N THR A 63 -15.01 -22.30 3.36
CA THR A 63 -15.48 -22.73 2.03
C THR A 63 -14.81 -22.00 0.87
N SER A 64 -14.02 -20.96 1.13
CA SER A 64 -13.31 -20.24 0.08
C SER A 64 -12.20 -21.12 -0.50
N PRO A 65 -12.13 -21.28 -1.84
CA PRO A 65 -11.02 -21.99 -2.47
C PRO A 65 -9.73 -21.17 -2.50
N VAL A 66 -9.79 -19.87 -2.17
CA VAL A 66 -8.65 -18.96 -2.22
C VAL A 66 -8.01 -18.89 -0.84
N LEU A 67 -6.77 -19.39 -0.74
CA LEU A 67 -5.93 -19.29 0.45
C LEU A 67 -4.54 -18.76 0.07
N PRO A 68 -3.86 -18.04 0.99
CA PRO A 68 -2.48 -17.66 0.77
C PRO A 68 -1.60 -18.90 0.84
N THR A 69 -0.52 -18.86 0.07
CA THR A 69 0.50 -19.92 0.05
C THR A 69 1.72 -19.55 0.88
N HIS A 70 1.99 -18.25 1.04
CA HIS A 70 3.18 -17.71 1.69
C HIS A 70 2.84 -16.40 2.40
N ILE A 71 3.67 -16.02 3.37
CA ILE A 71 3.69 -14.67 3.95
C ILE A 71 5.00 -13.99 3.58
N LEU A 72 4.92 -12.80 3.02
CA LEU A 72 6.08 -11.92 2.89
C LEU A 72 6.26 -11.15 4.20
N ALA A 73 7.42 -11.28 4.83
CA ALA A 73 7.86 -10.41 5.90
C ALA A 73 8.57 -9.21 5.27
N VAL A 74 7.79 -8.17 4.94
CA VAL A 74 8.25 -6.99 4.19
C VAL A 74 8.89 -5.98 5.13
N HIS A 75 10.11 -5.54 4.78
CA HIS A 75 10.88 -4.55 5.53
C HIS A 75 11.69 -3.67 4.57
N ASP A 76 11.99 -2.44 4.98
CA ASP A 76 12.83 -1.47 4.25
C ASP A 76 14.12 -1.10 4.99
N ALA A 77 14.25 -1.50 6.25
CA ALA A 77 15.49 -1.44 7.02
C ALA A 77 16.20 -2.83 7.06
N PRO A 78 17.51 -2.88 7.33
CA PRO A 78 18.22 -4.14 7.56
C PRO A 78 17.60 -4.94 8.72
N LEU A 79 17.41 -6.25 8.54
CA LEU A 79 16.87 -7.14 9.59
C LEU A 79 17.79 -7.30 10.81
N SER A 80 19.02 -6.81 10.73
CA SER A 80 19.94 -6.73 11.87
C SER A 80 19.45 -5.75 12.93
N ASP A 81 18.58 -4.79 12.59
CA ASP A 81 17.92 -3.94 13.57
C ASP A 81 16.71 -4.68 14.18
N PRO A 82 16.75 -5.04 15.49
CA PRO A 82 15.66 -5.77 16.13
C PRO A 82 14.36 -4.96 16.23
N ASN A 83 14.45 -3.64 16.12
CA ASN A 83 13.31 -2.72 16.18
C ASN A 83 12.77 -2.35 14.80
N ALA A 84 13.39 -2.86 13.72
CA ALA A 84 12.91 -2.62 12.36
C ALA A 84 11.46 -3.11 12.22
N PRO A 85 10.54 -2.26 11.77
CA PRO A 85 9.15 -2.63 11.58
C PRO A 85 9.02 -3.63 10.42
N VAL A 86 8.27 -4.71 10.64
CA VAL A 86 7.99 -5.72 9.62
C VAL A 86 6.49 -5.83 9.36
N THR A 87 6.10 -5.74 8.09
CA THR A 87 4.73 -5.96 7.65
C THR A 87 4.58 -7.38 7.11
N LEU A 88 3.71 -8.18 7.73
CA LEU A 88 3.42 -9.55 7.29
C LEU A 88 2.30 -9.55 6.24
N ILE A 89 2.63 -9.76 4.97
CA ILE A 89 1.67 -9.69 3.86
C ILE A 89 1.39 -11.10 3.31
N PRO A 90 0.16 -11.62 3.42
CA PRO A 90 -0.19 -12.89 2.80
C PRO A 90 -0.17 -12.75 1.27
N ILE A 91 0.34 -13.78 0.57
CA ILE A 91 0.35 -13.84 -0.89
C ILE A 91 0.01 -15.25 -1.42
N ASN A 92 -0.51 -15.29 -2.63
CA ASN A 92 -0.44 -16.47 -3.49
C ASN A 92 0.82 -16.34 -4.37
N VAL A 93 1.78 -17.26 -4.21
CA VAL A 93 3.11 -17.15 -4.83
C VAL A 93 3.05 -17.28 -6.35
N ASP A 94 2.09 -18.03 -6.88
CA ASP A 94 1.91 -18.21 -8.32
C ASP A 94 1.32 -16.93 -8.95
N ALA A 95 0.34 -16.32 -8.30
CA ALA A 95 -0.18 -15.01 -8.72
C ALA A 95 0.90 -13.92 -8.65
N PHE A 96 1.70 -13.92 -7.59
CA PHE A 96 2.84 -13.01 -7.41
C PHE A 96 3.87 -13.15 -8.53
N SER A 97 4.36 -14.38 -8.76
CA SER A 97 5.42 -14.67 -9.74
C SER A 97 4.99 -14.43 -11.19
N ARG A 98 3.68 -14.51 -11.49
CA ARG A 98 3.15 -14.17 -12.82
C ARG A 98 3.09 -12.66 -13.10
N LYS A 99 3.02 -11.83 -12.06
CA LYS A 99 2.79 -10.37 -12.20
C LYS A 99 4.01 -9.53 -11.88
N LEU A 100 4.97 -10.10 -11.15
CA LEU A 100 6.19 -9.45 -10.69
C LEU A 100 7.38 -10.30 -11.13
N ARG A 101 8.44 -9.66 -11.64
CA ARG A 101 9.65 -10.37 -12.11
C ARG A 101 10.49 -10.90 -10.95
N THR A 102 10.40 -10.29 -9.78
CA THR A 102 11.16 -10.71 -8.61
C THR A 102 10.64 -12.03 -8.10
N SER A 103 11.46 -13.09 -8.17
CA SER A 103 11.09 -14.37 -7.58
C SER A 103 11.29 -14.35 -6.06
N VAL A 104 10.27 -14.81 -5.33
CA VAL A 104 10.32 -15.04 -3.88
C VAL A 104 11.42 -16.04 -3.52
N THR A 105 11.77 -16.96 -4.43
CA THR A 105 12.82 -17.97 -4.22
C THR A 105 14.24 -17.41 -4.34
N ASN A 106 14.43 -16.33 -5.10
CA ASN A 106 15.76 -15.75 -5.36
C ASN A 106 16.27 -14.91 -4.17
N ALA A 107 15.39 -14.53 -3.24
CA ALA A 107 15.76 -13.82 -2.01
C ALA A 107 16.62 -14.66 -1.04
N ARG A 108 16.89 -15.93 -1.35
CA ARG A 108 17.77 -16.81 -0.54
C ARG A 108 19.27 -16.55 -0.70
N HIS A 109 19.71 -15.62 -1.53
CA HIS A 109 21.15 -15.42 -1.75
C HIS A 109 21.79 -14.42 -0.78
N ASN A 110 22.31 -14.96 0.34
CA ASN A 110 23.72 -14.86 0.78
C ASN A 110 23.92 -15.46 2.21
N PRO A 111 25.04 -16.15 2.56
CA PRO A 111 26.14 -16.73 1.78
C PRO A 111 26.26 -18.29 2.01
N PRO A 112 27.29 -19.00 1.50
CA PRO A 112 27.32 -20.47 1.41
C PRO A 112 27.74 -21.12 2.73
N GLY A 113 26.81 -21.23 3.68
CA GLY A 113 26.90 -22.22 4.76
C GLY A 113 26.11 -23.45 4.35
N ARG A 114 26.78 -24.56 4.07
CA ARG A 114 26.15 -25.87 3.81
C ARG A 114 25.12 -26.16 4.90
N VAL A 115 23.85 -25.99 4.57
CA VAL A 115 22.76 -26.70 5.23
C VAL A 115 21.96 -27.34 4.11
N SER A 116 22.26 -28.62 3.87
CA SER A 116 21.42 -29.49 3.05
C SER A 116 20.03 -29.48 3.66
N VAL A 117 19.12 -28.72 3.07
CA VAL A 117 17.69 -28.84 3.38
C VAL A 117 17.18 -29.93 2.46
N SER A 118 17.10 -31.14 2.99
CA SER A 118 16.44 -32.27 2.37
C SER A 118 15.02 -31.88 1.96
N SER A 119 14.84 -31.74 0.65
CA SER A 119 13.56 -31.65 -0.01
C SER A 119 12.91 -33.03 -0.03
N SER A 120 12.10 -33.33 0.99
CA SER A 120 11.09 -34.39 0.89
C SER A 120 10.20 -34.37 2.12
N SER A 121 9.01 -33.79 1.99
CA SER A 121 7.86 -34.41 2.63
C SER A 121 6.63 -34.20 1.73
N PRO A 122 6.08 -35.27 1.14
CA PRO A 122 4.79 -35.20 0.48
C PRO A 122 3.74 -35.02 1.57
N PHE A 123 3.11 -33.85 1.63
CA PHE A 123 1.93 -33.66 2.47
C PHE A 123 0.80 -34.53 1.90
N SER A 124 0.61 -35.70 2.50
CA SER A 124 -0.57 -36.52 2.29
C SER A 124 -1.83 -35.75 2.72
N PRO A 125 -2.92 -35.78 1.94
CA PRO A 125 -4.18 -35.19 2.35
C PRO A 125 -4.79 -36.09 3.43
N ALA A 126 -4.61 -35.72 4.70
CA ALA A 126 -5.26 -36.43 5.80
C ALA A 126 -6.76 -36.14 5.77
N THR A 127 -7.53 -37.16 5.41
CA THR A 127 -8.97 -37.28 5.60
C THR A 127 -9.26 -37.20 7.10
N ALA A 128 -9.65 -36.04 7.60
CA ALA A 128 -10.15 -35.88 8.96
C ALA A 128 -11.35 -34.93 8.94
N VAL A 129 -12.55 -35.52 8.87
CA VAL A 129 -13.81 -34.88 9.26
C VAL A 129 -13.77 -34.73 10.77
N SER A 130 -12.92 -33.83 11.26
CA SER A 130 -12.85 -33.46 12.66
C SER A 130 -13.55 -32.12 12.80
N SER A 131 -14.57 -32.08 13.64
CA SER A 131 -15.26 -30.89 14.13
C SER A 131 -14.29 -30.01 14.93
N MET A 132 -13.30 -29.43 14.26
CA MET A 132 -12.33 -28.53 14.87
C MET A 132 -13.06 -27.28 15.33
N PRO A 133 -13.03 -26.95 16.64
CA PRO A 133 -13.57 -25.71 17.15
C PRO A 133 -12.94 -24.52 16.42
N LEU A 134 -13.74 -23.47 16.24
CA LEU A 134 -13.31 -22.22 15.59
C LEU A 134 -12.17 -21.55 16.38
N PRO A 135 -11.27 -20.81 15.69
CA PRO A 135 -11.19 -20.57 14.24
C PRO A 135 -10.30 -21.58 13.49
N ALA A 136 -10.61 -21.85 12.21
CA ALA A 136 -9.67 -22.61 11.36
C ALA A 136 -8.39 -21.81 11.14
N THR A 137 -7.24 -22.49 11.19
CA THR A 137 -5.94 -21.88 10.95
C THR A 137 -5.20 -22.60 9.82
N VAL A 138 -4.33 -21.84 9.15
CA VAL A 138 -3.42 -22.34 8.12
C VAL A 138 -1.99 -21.96 8.49
N ILE A 139 -1.08 -22.95 8.45
CA ILE A 139 0.36 -22.74 8.67
C ILE A 139 1.03 -22.61 7.30
N ILE A 140 1.65 -21.46 7.04
CA ILE A 140 2.32 -21.21 5.76
C ILE A 140 3.76 -20.71 5.95
N PRO A 141 4.65 -20.93 4.97
CA PRO A 141 6.01 -20.42 4.99
C PRO A 141 6.04 -18.90 5.04
N LEU A 142 6.97 -18.37 5.83
CA LEU A 142 7.29 -16.96 5.92
C LEU A 142 8.60 -16.69 5.16
N VAL A 143 8.58 -15.69 4.29
CA VAL A 143 9.71 -15.30 3.45
C VAL A 143 10.10 -13.86 3.75
N PRO A 144 11.30 -13.61 4.30
CA PRO A 144 11.84 -12.27 4.43
C PRO A 144 11.95 -11.59 3.06
N PHE A 145 11.54 -10.34 2.97
CA PHE A 145 11.44 -9.64 1.69
C PHE A 145 11.78 -8.15 1.83
N GLN A 146 13.01 -7.80 1.47
CA GLN A 146 13.48 -6.42 1.53
C GLN A 146 12.97 -5.62 0.34
N VAL A 147 12.47 -4.42 0.60
CA VAL A 147 11.97 -3.50 -0.41
C VAL A 147 12.46 -2.07 -0.17
N PRO A 148 12.50 -1.21 -1.19
CA PRO A 148 12.85 0.20 -1.01
C PRO A 148 11.94 1.00 -0.06
N HIS A 149 10.66 0.64 0.05
CA HIS A 149 9.70 1.36 0.90
C HIS A 149 8.56 0.44 1.36
N ALA A 150 8.64 -0.10 2.57
CA ALA A 150 7.70 -1.11 3.06
C ALA A 150 6.23 -0.62 3.11
N PRO A 151 5.93 0.63 3.53
CA PRO A 151 4.55 1.09 3.67
C PRO A 151 3.71 1.13 2.38
N SER A 152 4.34 1.17 1.20
CA SER A 152 3.61 1.22 -0.09
C SER A 152 3.37 -0.16 -0.71
N VAL A 153 4.01 -1.22 -0.20
CA VAL A 153 3.87 -2.58 -0.75
C VAL A 153 2.44 -3.13 -0.67
N PRO A 154 1.67 -2.99 0.45
CA PRO A 154 0.31 -3.49 0.49
C PRO A 154 -0.59 -2.86 -0.58
N LEU A 155 -0.47 -1.54 -0.81
CA LEU A 155 -1.23 -0.87 -1.87
C LEU A 155 -0.80 -1.37 -3.25
N LEU A 156 0.51 -1.48 -3.49
CA LEU A 156 1.04 -1.96 -4.77
C LEU A 156 0.57 -3.38 -5.09
N LEU A 157 0.67 -4.31 -4.14
CA LEU A 157 0.24 -5.70 -4.31
C LEU A 157 -1.27 -5.82 -4.52
N LEU A 158 -2.08 -4.95 -3.90
CA LEU A 158 -3.53 -4.93 -4.10
C LEU A 158 -3.90 -4.73 -5.58
N TYR A 159 -3.18 -3.86 -6.29
CA TYR A 159 -3.40 -3.64 -7.72
C TYR A 159 -2.63 -4.64 -8.59
N ALA A 160 -1.39 -4.96 -8.26
CA ALA A 160 -0.55 -5.88 -9.04
C ALA A 160 -1.13 -7.31 -9.10
N LEU A 161 -1.73 -7.78 -8.01
CA LEU A 161 -2.38 -9.10 -7.93
C LEU A 161 -3.81 -9.10 -8.48
N GLY A 162 -4.30 -7.96 -8.99
CA GLY A 162 -5.63 -7.85 -9.59
C GLY A 162 -6.79 -7.86 -8.58
N VAL A 163 -6.53 -7.69 -7.28
CA VAL A 163 -7.60 -7.57 -6.27
C VAL A 163 -8.37 -6.27 -6.46
N ARG A 164 -7.69 -5.19 -6.82
CA ARG A 164 -8.31 -3.97 -7.36
C ARG A 164 -7.85 -3.74 -8.78
N THR A 165 -8.80 -3.42 -9.66
CA THR A 165 -8.56 -3.32 -11.10
C THR A 165 -8.72 -1.90 -11.64
N ASN A 166 -9.24 -0.96 -10.84
CA ASN A 166 -9.50 0.42 -11.27
C ASN A 166 -8.24 1.31 -11.08
N PRO A 167 -7.49 1.64 -12.15
CA PRO A 167 -6.29 2.46 -12.06
C PRO A 167 -6.56 3.89 -11.58
N SER A 168 -7.74 4.46 -11.84
CA SER A 168 -8.09 5.81 -11.35
C SER A 168 -8.25 5.83 -9.84
N ALA A 169 -8.75 4.75 -9.25
CA ALA A 169 -8.81 4.60 -7.79
C ALA A 169 -7.41 4.53 -7.15
N LEU A 170 -6.39 4.06 -7.89
CA LEU A 170 -4.99 4.12 -7.44
C LEU A 170 -4.50 5.56 -7.42
N ALA A 171 -4.74 6.35 -8.47
CA ALA A 171 -4.38 7.77 -8.50
C ALA A 171 -5.03 8.54 -7.34
N ALA A 172 -6.33 8.34 -7.11
CA ALA A 172 -7.06 8.95 -6.00
C ALA A 172 -6.58 8.51 -4.60
N THR A 173 -5.89 7.38 -4.50
CA THR A 173 -5.26 6.94 -3.25
C THR A 173 -3.90 7.63 -3.05
N LEU A 174 -3.18 7.93 -4.13
CA LEU A 174 -1.80 8.45 -4.09
C LEU A 174 -1.69 9.98 -4.15
N LEU A 175 -2.80 10.67 -4.38
CA LEU A 175 -2.86 12.11 -4.56
C LEU A 175 -4.03 12.68 -3.73
N PRO A 176 -3.97 13.98 -3.37
CA PRO A 176 -5.15 14.68 -2.87
C PRO A 176 -6.31 14.60 -3.87
N VAL A 177 -7.55 14.58 -3.37
CA VAL A 177 -8.75 14.45 -4.21
C VAL A 177 -8.82 15.55 -5.28
N SER A 178 -8.60 16.80 -4.90
CA SER A 178 -8.56 17.96 -5.81
C SER A 178 -7.50 17.85 -6.91
N VAL A 179 -6.43 17.09 -6.67
CA VAL A 179 -5.38 16.84 -7.67
C VAL A 179 -5.77 15.67 -8.57
N ALA A 180 -6.43 14.65 -8.01
CA ALA A 180 -6.90 13.50 -8.76
C ALA A 180 -8.04 13.83 -9.73
N GLU A 181 -8.83 14.87 -9.46
CA GLU A 181 -9.89 15.39 -10.34
C GLU A 181 -9.36 15.89 -11.70
N GLU A 182 -8.11 16.37 -11.75
CA GLU A 182 -7.47 16.89 -12.96
C GLU A 182 -6.87 15.78 -13.86
N PHE A 183 -7.11 14.51 -13.53
CA PHE A 183 -6.58 13.37 -14.28
C PHE A 183 -7.23 13.29 -15.68
N PRO A 184 -6.47 13.06 -16.77
CA PRO A 184 -5.05 12.65 -16.82
C PRO A 184 -4.05 13.79 -17.11
N SER A 185 -4.43 15.06 -16.99
CA SER A 185 -3.55 16.19 -17.33
C SER A 185 -2.46 16.40 -16.27
N ALA A 186 -1.30 15.75 -16.44
CA ALA A 186 -0.19 15.82 -15.47
C ALA A 186 0.25 17.26 -15.16
N ALA A 187 0.18 18.17 -16.14
CA ALA A 187 0.49 19.58 -15.93
C ALA A 187 -0.56 20.28 -15.04
N ALA A 188 -1.85 20.05 -15.29
CA ALA A 188 -2.93 20.59 -14.46
C ALA A 188 -2.89 20.02 -13.04
N MET A 189 -2.67 18.70 -12.92
CA MET A 189 -2.48 18.03 -11.62
C MET A 189 -1.31 18.63 -10.83
N ALA A 190 -0.16 18.87 -11.47
CA ALA A 190 1.01 19.45 -10.79
C ALA A 190 0.75 20.89 -10.33
N GLN A 191 0.04 21.68 -11.13
CA GLN A 191 -0.40 23.02 -10.72
C GLN A 191 -1.40 22.96 -9.57
N ALA A 192 -2.41 22.09 -9.63
CA ALA A 192 -3.40 21.90 -8.58
C ALA A 192 -2.74 21.49 -7.25
N MET A 193 -1.79 20.56 -7.29
CA MET A 193 -1.04 20.11 -6.12
C MET A 193 -0.16 21.24 -5.56
N ALA A 194 0.49 22.01 -6.43
CA ALA A 194 1.27 23.16 -6.02
C ALA A 194 0.40 24.23 -5.34
N MET A 195 -0.74 24.58 -5.95
CA MET A 195 -1.68 25.56 -5.42
C MET A 195 -2.29 25.12 -4.09
N GLN A 196 -2.61 23.84 -3.92
CA GLN A 196 -3.08 23.31 -2.66
C GLN A 196 -2.03 23.49 -1.55
N CYS A 197 -0.76 23.23 -1.85
CA CYS A 197 0.32 23.39 -0.88
C CYS A 197 0.62 24.87 -0.52
N LEU A 198 0.26 25.83 -1.37
CA LEU A 198 0.36 27.26 -1.02
C LEU A 198 -0.75 27.71 -0.07
N ARG A 199 -1.96 27.14 -0.23
CA ARG A 199 -3.13 27.52 0.56
C ARG A 199 -3.04 27.02 2.00
N GLU A 200 -2.40 25.86 2.20
CA GLU A 200 -2.24 25.26 3.51
C GLU A 200 -0.96 25.77 4.19
N ASN A 201 -1.07 26.31 5.42
CA ASN A 201 0.10 26.77 6.23
C ASN A 201 1.17 25.69 6.43
N ALA A 202 0.82 24.41 6.27
CA ALA A 202 1.71 23.25 6.37
C ALA A 202 1.97 22.57 5.01
N GLY A 203 1.64 23.21 3.88
CA GLY A 203 1.58 22.56 2.57
C GLY A 203 2.92 22.03 2.08
N TRP A 204 4.05 22.60 2.52
CA TRP A 204 5.37 22.04 2.23
C TRP A 204 5.60 20.68 2.89
N ARG A 205 5.20 20.54 4.16
CA ARG A 205 5.25 19.25 4.87
C ARG A 205 4.31 18.23 4.23
N LEU A 206 3.17 18.68 3.72
CA LEU A 206 2.24 17.83 2.99
C LEU A 206 2.87 17.31 1.69
N LEU A 207 3.48 18.20 0.89
CA LEU A 207 4.14 17.80 -0.35
C LEU A 207 5.30 16.85 -0.10
N ASP A 208 6.10 17.08 0.94
CA ASP A 208 7.20 16.17 1.32
C ASP A 208 6.68 14.78 1.66
N ARG A 209 5.56 14.66 2.38
CA ARG A 209 4.91 13.38 2.69
C ARG A 209 4.50 12.62 1.43
N TYR A 210 3.80 13.29 0.50
CA TYR A 210 3.45 12.68 -0.78
C TYR A 210 4.68 12.32 -1.60
N THR A 211 5.70 13.18 -1.59
CA THR A 211 6.96 12.94 -2.31
C THR A 211 7.63 11.67 -1.83
N VAL A 212 7.83 11.51 -0.51
CA VAL A 212 8.45 10.31 0.06
C VAL A 212 7.64 9.06 -0.28
N TYR A 213 6.32 9.11 -0.08
CA TYR A 213 5.45 7.96 -0.34
C TYR A 213 5.41 7.57 -1.82
N ASN A 214 5.18 8.54 -2.71
CA ASN A 214 5.07 8.31 -4.16
C ASN A 214 6.43 7.90 -4.77
N GLN A 215 7.54 8.47 -4.28
CA GLN A 215 8.87 8.02 -4.65
C GLN A 215 9.11 6.57 -4.21
N GLY A 216 8.73 6.22 -2.97
CA GLY A 216 8.83 4.87 -2.45
C GLY A 216 7.99 3.86 -3.25
N MET A 217 6.77 4.23 -3.61
CA MET A 217 5.90 3.47 -4.51
C MET A 217 6.56 3.23 -5.88
N TRP A 218 7.12 4.27 -6.50
CA TRP A 218 7.82 4.14 -7.78
C TRP A 218 9.07 3.26 -7.68
N LYS A 219 9.89 3.42 -6.63
CA LYS A 219 11.05 2.55 -6.37
C LYS A 219 10.62 1.08 -6.22
N ASN A 220 9.52 0.80 -5.53
CA ASN A 220 9.00 -0.56 -5.42
C ASN A 220 8.50 -1.11 -6.76
N VAL A 221 7.82 -0.32 -7.59
CA VAL A 221 7.42 -0.74 -8.95
C VAL A 221 8.62 -1.22 -9.74
N LEU A 222 9.73 -0.47 -9.70
CA LEU A 222 10.98 -0.82 -10.37
C LEU A 222 11.64 -2.05 -9.73
N ALA A 223 11.78 -2.08 -8.41
CA ALA A 223 12.47 -3.16 -7.69
C ALA A 223 11.76 -4.52 -7.77
N LEU A 224 10.42 -4.52 -7.82
CA LEU A 224 9.64 -5.75 -7.97
C LEU A 224 9.48 -6.19 -9.43
N GLY A 225 9.87 -5.32 -10.38
CA GLY A 225 9.68 -5.56 -11.81
C GLY A 225 8.21 -5.79 -12.16
N LEU A 226 7.34 -4.85 -11.77
CA LEU A 226 5.91 -4.92 -12.06
C LEU A 226 5.65 -4.98 -13.57
N GLN A 227 4.79 -5.90 -14.00
CA GLN A 227 4.48 -6.10 -15.42
C GLN A 227 3.18 -5.42 -15.89
N ASP A 228 2.29 -5.01 -14.98
CA ASP A 228 1.05 -4.31 -15.36
C ASP A 228 1.35 -2.87 -15.80
N SER A 229 1.30 -2.63 -17.11
CA SER A 229 1.60 -1.33 -17.71
C SER A 229 0.63 -0.22 -17.29
N ARG A 230 -0.62 -0.54 -16.96
CA ARG A 230 -1.61 0.46 -16.53
C ARG A 230 -1.29 0.95 -15.13
N VAL A 231 -1.01 0.03 -14.21
CA VAL A 231 -0.59 0.37 -12.84
C VAL A 231 0.72 1.15 -12.86
N MET A 232 1.70 0.69 -13.64
CA MET A 232 2.98 1.38 -13.81
C MET A 232 2.80 2.81 -14.35
N SER A 233 1.98 3.00 -15.39
CA SER A 233 1.68 4.31 -15.97
C SER A 233 1.07 5.27 -14.95
N VAL A 234 0.14 4.81 -14.11
CA VAL A 234 -0.46 5.64 -13.07
C VAL A 234 0.57 6.04 -12.03
N VAL A 235 1.32 5.08 -11.47
CA VAL A 235 2.34 5.38 -10.44
C VAL A 235 3.40 6.34 -10.97
N GLN A 236 3.85 6.16 -12.22
CA GLN A 236 4.78 7.07 -12.87
C GLN A 236 4.20 8.48 -13.03
N THR A 237 2.95 8.58 -13.48
CA THR A 237 2.26 9.88 -13.63
C THR A 237 2.16 10.60 -12.30
N VAL A 238 1.70 9.90 -11.25
CA VAL A 238 1.63 10.43 -9.89
C VAL A 238 2.99 10.92 -9.39
N TRP A 239 4.05 10.12 -9.59
CA TRP A 239 5.41 10.51 -9.21
C TRP A 239 5.86 11.78 -9.95
N ASN A 240 5.65 11.85 -11.27
CA ASN A 240 5.99 13.01 -12.08
C ASN A 240 5.23 14.27 -11.64
N VAL A 241 3.93 14.15 -11.36
CA VAL A 241 3.09 15.22 -10.83
C VAL A 241 3.66 15.75 -9.52
N THR A 242 3.96 14.86 -8.57
CA THR A 242 4.53 15.25 -7.27
C THR A 242 5.90 15.93 -7.43
N ALA A 243 6.77 15.40 -8.30
CA ALA A 243 8.08 15.98 -8.58
C ALA A 243 7.99 17.36 -9.26
N GLU A 244 7.07 17.55 -10.20
CA GLU A 244 6.90 18.84 -10.90
C GLU A 244 6.28 19.89 -9.98
N SER A 245 5.33 19.51 -9.12
CA SER A 245 4.74 20.38 -8.11
C SER A 245 5.80 21.00 -7.20
N ARG A 246 6.82 20.22 -6.81
CA ARG A 246 7.96 20.72 -6.04
C ARG A 246 8.76 21.78 -6.78
N LYS A 247 8.99 21.61 -8.09
CA LYS A 247 9.71 22.59 -8.91
C LYS A 247 8.91 23.88 -9.07
N ILE A 248 7.59 23.78 -9.28
CA ILE A 248 6.70 24.95 -9.37
C ILE A 248 6.83 25.79 -8.10
N LEU A 249 6.77 25.16 -6.94
CA LEU A 249 6.82 25.85 -5.66
C LEU A 249 8.21 26.40 -5.32
N ALA A 250 9.29 25.71 -5.70
CA ALA A 250 10.65 26.24 -5.59
C ALA A 250 10.81 27.56 -6.38
N ARG A 251 10.35 27.57 -7.65
CA ARG A 251 10.38 28.77 -8.51
C ARG A 251 9.54 29.92 -7.95
N GLN A 252 8.40 29.61 -7.32
CA GLN A 252 7.56 30.64 -6.71
C GLN A 252 8.21 31.27 -5.49
N ARG A 253 8.92 30.47 -4.68
CA ARG A 253 9.66 30.97 -3.51
C ARG A 253 10.82 31.88 -3.92
N GLU A 254 11.56 31.52 -4.97
CA GLU A 254 12.62 32.37 -5.54
C GLU A 254 12.06 33.74 -5.95
N ARG A 255 10.93 33.75 -6.68
CA ARG A 255 10.27 35.00 -7.11
C ARG A 255 9.70 35.84 -5.97
N GLN A 256 9.39 35.24 -4.82
CA GLN A 256 8.93 35.98 -3.64
C GLN A 256 10.12 36.62 -2.90
N GLY A 257 11.25 35.92 -2.81
CA GLY A 257 12.47 36.46 -2.21
C GLY A 257 13.06 37.66 -2.94
N ASP A 258 12.93 37.72 -4.28
CA ASP A 258 13.41 38.86 -5.08
C ASP A 258 12.57 40.15 -4.89
N ARG A 259 11.44 40.09 -4.19
CA ARG A 259 10.53 41.24 -4.00
C ARG A 259 10.67 41.92 -2.64
N GLU A 260 11.40 41.33 -1.71
CA GLU A 260 11.68 41.86 -0.36
C GLU A 260 13.01 42.63 -0.34
#